data_AF-C1HDK3-F1
#
_entry.id   AF-C1HDK3-F1
#
_cell.length_a   1.000
_cell.length_b   1.000
_cell.length_c   1.000
_cell.angle_alpha   90.00
_cell.angle_beta   90.00
_cell.angle_gamma   90.00
#
_symmetry.space_group_name_H-M   'P 1'
#
loop_
_entity.id
_entity.type
_entity.pdbx_description
1 polymer ?
#
loop_
_entity_poly.entity_id
_entity_poly.type
_entity_poly.pdbx_seq_one_letter_code
_entity_poly.pdbx_strand_id
1 'polypeptide(L)'
;MHDRKEIEGRAAGKQIVYHALQDAPSDSTPSKLTALDQEIENLRVQLASTKANEKSLRSELGTLNARVSTGKLRGIVCGLEREREELLVRLKPLREKDWKREGAESRLVSAEELERVEGEWKVWKNTAVGRKRICREIWERCSEVLLEGMKEGEGRQELWESLGLEGRL
;
A
#
# COMPACT_ATOMS: atom_id res chain seq x y z
N MET A 1 71.68 -14.45 17.42
CA MET A 1 71.33 -14.45 15.98
C MET A 1 72.54 -14.11 15.12
N HIS A 2 73.24 -12.99 15.35
CA HIS A 2 74.46 -12.67 14.60
C HIS A 2 75.53 -13.78 14.69
N ASP A 3 75.81 -14.26 15.91
CA ASP A 3 76.75 -15.37 16.14
C ASP A 3 76.32 -16.71 15.51
N ARG A 4 75.02 -16.86 15.21
CA ARG A 4 74.47 -18.04 14.53
C ARG A 4 74.51 -17.93 13.01
N LYS A 5 75.05 -16.82 12.46
CA LYS A 5 75.06 -16.52 11.02
C LYS A 5 73.67 -16.55 10.39
N GLU A 6 72.66 -16.05 11.12
CA GLU A 6 71.29 -15.91 10.61
C GLU A 6 71.00 -14.48 10.13
N ILE A 7 71.73 -13.51 10.68
CA ILE A 7 71.61 -12.08 10.36
C ILE A 7 73.01 -11.50 10.17
N GLU A 8 73.10 -10.49 9.30
CA GLU A 8 74.30 -9.70 9.10
C GLU A 8 74.06 -8.28 9.61
N GLY A 9 75.05 -7.73 10.32
CA GLY A 9 75.03 -6.34 10.76
C GLY A 9 75.84 -5.47 9.82
N ARG A 10 75.19 -4.51 9.16
CA ARG A 10 75.87 -3.50 8.34
C ARG A 10 75.91 -2.16 9.06
N ALA A 11 77.10 -1.58 9.21
CA ALA A 11 77.23 -0.24 9.79
C ALA A 11 76.63 0.80 8.84
N ALA A 12 75.64 1.55 9.33
CA ALA A 12 75.04 2.71 8.68
C ALA A 12 75.30 3.94 9.55
N GLY A 13 76.45 4.58 9.33
CA GLY A 13 76.91 5.72 10.13
C GLY A 13 77.24 5.33 11.58
N LYS A 14 76.54 5.91 12.55
CA LYS A 14 76.72 5.63 14.00
C LYS A 14 75.91 4.41 14.49
N GLN A 15 75.08 3.82 13.62
CA GLN A 15 74.19 2.70 13.98
C GLN A 15 74.59 1.45 13.19
N ILE A 16 74.32 0.27 13.75
CA ILE A 16 74.43 -1.00 13.06
C ILE A 16 73.02 -1.46 12.72
N VAL A 17 72.74 -1.64 11.43
CA VAL A 17 71.46 -2.19 10.93
C VAL A 17 71.65 -3.67 10.69
N TYR A 18 70.88 -4.48 11.41
CA TYR A 18 70.86 -5.93 11.20
C TYR A 18 69.81 -6.28 10.15
N HIS A 19 70.15 -7.16 9.21
CA HIS A 19 69.21 -7.74 8.25
C HIS A 19 69.36 -9.26 8.19
N ALA A 20 68.32 -9.96 7.79
CA ALA A 20 68.41 -11.38 7.47
C ALA A 20 69.36 -11.58 6.29
N LEU A 21 70.15 -12.66 6.33
CA LEU A 21 70.95 -13.06 5.17
C LEU A 21 70.02 -13.50 4.04
N GLN A 22 70.23 -12.94 2.85
CA GLN A 22 69.45 -13.21 1.64
C GLN A 22 70.26 -13.97 0.58
N ASP A 23 71.20 -14.82 1.02
CA ASP A 23 71.98 -15.63 0.08
C ASP A 23 71.04 -16.39 -0.84
N ALA A 24 71.22 -16.22 -2.16
CA ALA A 24 70.40 -16.91 -3.13
C ALA A 24 70.53 -18.41 -2.84
N PRO A 25 69.41 -19.14 -2.65
CA PRO A 25 69.51 -20.58 -2.44
C PRO A 25 70.26 -21.15 -3.64
N SER A 26 71.26 -22.00 -3.39
CA SER A 26 72.08 -22.66 -4.43
C SER A 26 71.23 -23.36 -5.50
N ASP A 27 69.98 -23.62 -5.13
CA ASP A 27 68.97 -24.33 -5.87
C ASP A 27 68.06 -23.44 -6.73
N SER A 28 68.28 -22.12 -6.78
CA SER A 28 67.50 -21.15 -7.58
C SER A 28 67.87 -21.21 -9.06
N THR A 29 67.52 -22.31 -9.73
CA THR A 29 67.65 -22.39 -11.19
C THR A 29 66.53 -21.57 -11.87
N PRO A 30 66.79 -20.98 -13.05
CA PRO A 30 65.77 -20.26 -13.82
C PRO A 30 64.50 -21.10 -14.08
N SER A 31 64.67 -22.42 -14.22
CA SER A 31 63.56 -23.37 -14.36
C SER A 31 62.67 -23.42 -13.11
N LYS A 32 63.24 -23.46 -11.91
CA LYS A 32 62.44 -23.43 -10.66
C LYS A 32 61.71 -22.11 -10.48
N LEU A 33 62.33 -20.99 -10.83
CA LEU A 33 61.66 -19.67 -10.80
C LEU A 33 60.47 -19.64 -11.76
N THR A 34 60.66 -20.12 -12.99
CA THR A 34 59.57 -20.23 -13.98
C THR A 34 58.44 -21.14 -13.49
N ALA A 35 58.77 -22.26 -12.82
CA ALA A 35 57.77 -23.15 -12.24
C ALA A 35 56.98 -22.48 -11.10
N LEU A 36 57.66 -21.72 -10.23
CA LEU A 36 57.00 -20.94 -9.17
C LEU A 36 56.12 -19.83 -9.74
N ASP A 37 56.55 -19.13 -10.78
CA ASP A 37 55.74 -18.10 -11.45
C ASP A 37 54.47 -18.71 -12.06
N GLN A 38 54.58 -19.90 -12.68
CA GLN A 38 53.43 -20.63 -13.20
C GLN A 38 52.48 -21.07 -12.07
N GLU A 39 53.02 -21.52 -10.93
CA GLU A 39 52.24 -21.88 -9.75
C GLU A 39 51.50 -20.67 -9.18
N ILE A 40 52.17 -19.53 -9.05
CA ILE A 40 51.57 -18.25 -8.62
C ILE A 40 50.42 -17.86 -9.53
N GLU A 41 50.60 -17.96 -10.85
CA GLU A 41 49.55 -17.59 -11.80
C GLU A 41 48.38 -18.56 -11.74
N ASN A 42 48.64 -19.86 -11.63
CA ASN A 42 47.60 -20.87 -11.43
C ASN A 42 46.80 -20.60 -10.14
N LEU A 43 47.48 -20.28 -9.03
CA LEU A 43 46.84 -19.96 -7.75
C LEU A 43 46.02 -18.65 -7.85
N ARG A 44 46.50 -17.65 -8.59
CA ARG A 44 45.74 -16.41 -8.85
C ARG A 44 44.45 -16.68 -9.62
N VAL A 45 44.51 -17.52 -10.66
CA VAL A 45 43.33 -17.94 -11.44
C VAL A 45 42.34 -18.70 -10.54
N GLN A 46 42.82 -19.63 -9.72
CA GLN A 46 41.98 -20.36 -8.76
C GLN A 46 41.35 -19.43 -7.71
N LEU A 47 42.11 -18.46 -7.20
CA LEU A 47 41.60 -17.47 -6.25
C LEU A 47 40.51 -16.58 -6.87
N ALA A 48 40.69 -16.17 -8.13
CA ALA A 48 39.69 -15.39 -8.85
C ALA A 48 38.40 -16.19 -9.07
N SER A 49 38.52 -17.47 -9.47
CA SER A 49 37.39 -18.39 -9.64
C SER A 49 36.63 -18.63 -8.34
N THR A 50 37.34 -18.93 -7.24
CA THR A 50 36.72 -19.18 -5.94
C THR A 50 36.01 -17.95 -5.39
N LYS A 51 36.59 -16.74 -5.54
CA LYS A 51 35.92 -15.48 -5.19
C LYS A 51 34.67 -15.21 -6.02
N ALA A 52 34.67 -15.54 -7.31
CA ALA A 52 33.49 -15.40 -8.15
C ALA A 52 32.36 -16.35 -7.70
N ASN A 53 32.69 -17.60 -7.40
CA ASN A 53 31.74 -18.59 -6.88
C ASN A 53 31.17 -18.18 -5.52
N GLU A 54 32.02 -17.68 -4.61
CA GLU A 54 31.58 -17.14 -3.32
C GLU A 54 30.57 -15.99 -3.50
N LYS A 55 30.84 -15.07 -4.44
CA LYS A 55 29.92 -13.96 -4.74
C LYS A 55 28.58 -14.46 -5.28
N SER A 56 28.59 -15.47 -6.16
CA SER A 56 27.35 -16.11 -6.66
C SER A 56 26.56 -16.73 -5.52
N LEU A 57 27.20 -17.57 -4.71
CA LEU A 57 26.56 -18.26 -3.58
C LEU A 57 26.01 -17.29 -2.54
N ARG A 58 26.72 -16.19 -2.25
CA ARG A 58 26.22 -15.13 -1.36
C ARG A 58 24.98 -14.45 -1.94
N SER A 59 24.95 -14.22 -3.25
CA SER A 59 23.77 -13.64 -3.91
C SER A 59 22.57 -14.60 -3.89
N GLU A 60 22.79 -15.89 -4.17
CA GLU A 60 21.78 -16.94 -4.09
C GLU A 60 21.23 -17.07 -2.68
N LEU A 61 22.11 -17.10 -1.66
CA LEU A 61 21.71 -17.10 -0.26
C LEU A 61 20.89 -15.85 0.10
N GLY A 62 21.25 -14.68 -0.41
CA GLY A 62 20.47 -13.45 -0.24
C GLY A 62 19.06 -13.58 -0.81
N THR A 63 18.93 -14.11 -2.04
CA THR A 63 17.61 -14.34 -2.66
C THR A 63 16.80 -15.40 -1.93
N LEU A 64 17.43 -16.46 -1.41
CA LEU A 64 16.75 -17.49 -0.64
C LEU A 64 16.29 -16.98 0.73
N ASN A 65 17.11 -16.18 1.41
CA ASN A 65 16.74 -15.56 2.70
C ASN A 65 15.65 -14.49 2.56
N ALA A 66 15.57 -13.81 1.40
CA ALA A 66 14.47 -12.89 1.09
C ALA A 66 13.13 -13.63 0.93
N ARG A 67 13.14 -14.93 0.61
CA ARG A 67 11.94 -15.76 0.59
C ARG A 67 11.53 -16.09 2.03
N VAL A 68 10.28 -15.81 2.35
CA VAL A 68 9.67 -16.24 3.61
C VAL A 68 9.73 -17.77 3.68
N SER A 69 10.23 -18.31 4.80
CA SER A 69 10.32 -19.75 4.99
C SER A 69 8.95 -20.42 4.79
N THR A 70 8.92 -21.63 4.24
CA THR A 70 7.66 -22.33 3.94
C THR A 70 6.78 -22.52 5.19
N GLY A 71 7.40 -22.69 6.37
CA GLY A 71 6.69 -22.71 7.65
C GLY A 71 6.02 -21.38 7.99
N LYS A 72 6.72 -20.26 7.79
CA LYS A 72 6.16 -18.92 8.02
C LYS A 72 5.10 -18.56 6.97
N LEU A 73 5.27 -18.96 5.71
CA LEU A 73 4.23 -18.83 4.67
C LEU A 73 2.95 -19.57 5.05
N ARG A 74 3.05 -20.83 5.53
CA ARG A 74 1.88 -21.57 6.01
C ARG A 74 1.18 -20.84 7.16
N GLY A 75 1.93 -20.31 8.13
CA GLY A 75 1.38 -19.52 9.22
C GLY A 75 0.63 -18.27 8.75
N ILE A 76 1.19 -17.54 7.78
CA ILE A 76 0.55 -16.36 7.17
C ILE A 76 -0.73 -16.76 6.43
N VAL A 77 -0.68 -17.81 5.60
CA VAL A 77 -1.86 -18.30 4.86
C VAL A 77 -2.98 -18.70 5.81
N CYS A 78 -2.70 -19.50 6.84
CA CYS A 78 -3.70 -19.88 7.83
C CYS A 78 -4.25 -18.67 8.61
N GLY A 79 -3.46 -17.60 8.77
CA GLY A 79 -3.94 -16.33 9.34
C GLY A 79 -4.94 -15.63 8.43
N LEU A 80 -4.56 -15.45 7.17
CA LEU A 80 -5.41 -14.83 6.14
C LEU A 80 -6.70 -15.63 5.89
N GLU A 81 -6.64 -16.96 5.94
CA GLU A 81 -7.82 -17.81 5.83
C GLU A 81 -8.79 -17.61 7.00
N ARG A 82 -8.27 -17.48 8.24
CA ARG A 82 -9.10 -17.18 9.41
C ARG A 82 -9.73 -15.79 9.33
N GLU A 83 -8.95 -14.78 8.95
CA GLU A 83 -9.46 -13.41 8.75
C GLU A 83 -10.53 -13.36 7.66
N ARG A 84 -10.31 -14.07 6.55
CA ARG A 84 -11.29 -14.20 5.47
C ARG A 84 -12.59 -14.82 6.00
N GLU A 85 -12.51 -15.92 6.76
CA GLU A 85 -13.71 -16.57 7.28
C GLU A 85 -14.44 -15.67 8.29
N GLU A 86 -13.73 -14.97 9.17
CA GLU A 86 -14.32 -13.99 10.09
C GLU A 86 -15.05 -12.87 9.34
N LEU A 87 -14.44 -12.31 8.30
CA LEU A 87 -15.06 -11.28 7.46
C LEU A 87 -16.31 -11.81 6.74
N LEU A 88 -16.28 -13.05 6.25
CA LEU A 88 -17.45 -13.68 5.64
C LEU A 88 -18.57 -13.90 6.65
N VAL A 89 -18.26 -14.35 7.87
CA VAL A 89 -19.25 -14.49 8.95
C VAL A 89 -19.88 -13.15 9.29
N ARG A 90 -19.09 -12.07 9.38
CA ARG A 90 -19.59 -10.71 9.62
C ARG A 90 -20.42 -10.17 8.45
N LEU A 91 -20.10 -10.57 7.22
CA LEU A 91 -20.81 -10.14 6.02
C LEU A 91 -22.13 -10.91 5.80
N LYS A 92 -22.23 -12.16 6.28
CA LYS A 92 -23.44 -12.99 6.17
C LYS A 92 -24.70 -12.32 6.69
N PRO A 93 -24.80 -11.78 7.93
CA PRO A 93 -26.03 -11.13 8.40
C PRO A 93 -26.37 -9.86 7.60
N LEU A 94 -25.35 -9.17 7.06
CA LEU A 94 -25.55 -8.01 6.18
C LEU A 94 -26.09 -8.40 4.79
N ARG A 95 -25.79 -9.61 4.31
CA ARG A 95 -26.23 -10.11 3.01
C ARG A 95 -27.49 -10.95 3.05
N GLU A 96 -27.63 -11.82 4.04
CA GLU A 96 -28.59 -12.92 3.97
C GLU A 96 -29.94 -12.61 4.62
N LYS A 97 -30.07 -12.17 5.89
CA LYS A 97 -31.36 -12.46 6.58
C LYS A 97 -32.01 -11.52 7.60
N ASP A 98 -31.42 -10.46 8.15
CA ASP A 98 -32.05 -9.85 9.34
C ASP A 98 -32.77 -8.49 9.19
N TRP A 99 -32.81 -7.89 8.00
CA TRP A 99 -33.57 -6.64 7.78
C TRP A 99 -34.85 -6.83 6.95
N LYS A 100 -35.09 -8.04 6.40
CA LYS A 100 -36.30 -8.41 5.62
C LYS A 100 -37.58 -8.58 6.45
N ARG A 101 -37.56 -8.26 7.75
CA ARG A 101 -38.79 -8.16 8.55
C ARG A 101 -39.46 -6.83 8.19
N GLU A 102 -40.57 -6.92 7.47
CA GLU A 102 -41.44 -5.83 6.99
C GLU A 102 -40.95 -5.07 5.74
N GLY A 103 -41.19 -5.65 4.57
CA GLY A 103 -41.59 -4.92 3.35
C GLY A 103 -40.61 -3.94 2.70
N ALA A 104 -39.44 -3.68 3.28
CA ALA A 104 -38.45 -2.82 2.66
C ALA A 104 -37.61 -3.64 1.66
N GLU A 105 -37.24 -3.00 0.56
CA GLU A 105 -36.31 -3.51 -0.45
C GLU A 105 -34.99 -2.75 -0.31
N SER A 106 -34.35 -2.80 0.87
CA SER A 106 -32.96 -2.39 1.11
C SER A 106 -31.98 -3.29 0.36
N ARG A 107 -31.99 -3.15 -0.95
CA ARG A 107 -30.88 -3.50 -1.83
C ARG A 107 -29.60 -2.88 -1.24
N LEU A 108 -28.48 -3.59 -1.32
CA LEU A 108 -27.17 -2.99 -1.03
C LEU A 108 -26.97 -1.81 -1.99
N VAL A 109 -27.21 -0.59 -1.50
CA VAL A 109 -27.10 0.63 -2.29
C VAL A 109 -25.61 0.94 -2.44
N SER A 110 -25.12 0.98 -3.67
CA SER A 110 -23.74 1.42 -3.92
C SER A 110 -23.61 2.91 -3.57
N ALA A 111 -22.39 3.37 -3.27
CA ALA A 111 -22.15 4.79 -3.02
C ALA A 111 -22.64 5.66 -4.21
N GLU A 112 -22.45 5.17 -5.43
CA GLU A 112 -22.92 5.80 -6.67
C GLU A 112 -24.45 5.87 -6.76
N GLU A 113 -25.14 4.80 -6.36
CA GLU A 113 -26.60 4.77 -6.36
C GLU A 113 -27.17 5.72 -5.30
N LEU A 114 -26.56 5.77 -4.13
CA LEU A 114 -26.94 6.68 -3.05
C LEU A 114 -26.79 8.14 -3.51
N GLU A 115 -25.65 8.48 -4.09
CA GLU A 115 -25.37 9.84 -4.58
C GLU A 115 -26.35 10.25 -5.69
N ARG A 116 -26.67 9.35 -6.62
CA ARG A 116 -27.68 9.59 -7.66
C ARG A 116 -29.05 9.87 -7.07
N VAL A 117 -29.51 9.01 -6.15
CA VAL A 117 -30.82 9.16 -5.48
C VAL A 117 -30.87 10.44 -4.65
N GLU A 118 -29.79 10.79 -3.95
CA GLU A 118 -29.72 12.03 -3.18
C GLU A 118 -29.76 13.26 -4.09
N GLY A 119 -29.09 13.22 -5.24
CA GLY A 119 -29.15 14.26 -6.27
C GLY A 119 -30.58 14.46 -6.80
N GLU A 120 -31.24 13.38 -7.20
CA GLU A 120 -32.63 13.41 -7.65
C GLU A 120 -33.58 13.94 -6.56
N TRP A 121 -33.42 13.46 -5.32
CA TRP A 121 -34.22 13.92 -4.19
C TRP A 121 -34.08 15.43 -3.94
N LYS A 122 -32.85 15.97 -4.03
CA LYS A 122 -32.61 17.41 -3.91
C LYS A 122 -33.33 18.20 -5.01
N VAL A 123 -33.29 17.72 -6.26
CA VAL A 123 -33.98 18.36 -7.39
C VAL A 123 -35.50 18.35 -7.17
N TRP A 124 -36.08 17.21 -6.82
CA TRP A 124 -37.52 17.08 -6.59
C TRP A 124 -37.98 17.90 -5.38
N LYS A 125 -37.20 17.91 -4.30
CA LYS A 125 -37.47 18.75 -3.12
C LYS A 125 -37.49 20.22 -3.47
N ASN A 126 -36.47 20.71 -4.18
CA ASN A 126 -36.39 22.11 -4.59
C ASN A 126 -37.53 22.48 -5.53
N THR A 127 -37.88 21.59 -6.47
CA THR A 127 -39.01 21.77 -7.38
C THR A 127 -40.33 21.84 -6.63
N ALA A 128 -40.57 20.96 -5.65
CA ALA A 128 -41.76 20.98 -4.82
C ALA A 128 -41.87 22.27 -3.99
N VAL A 129 -40.78 22.74 -3.40
CA VAL A 129 -40.73 24.02 -2.66
C VAL A 129 -41.01 25.21 -3.58
N GLY A 130 -40.37 25.24 -4.76
CA GLY A 130 -40.59 26.29 -5.76
C GLY A 130 -42.05 26.34 -6.24
N ARG A 131 -42.64 25.18 -6.54
CA ARG A 131 -44.06 25.07 -6.93
C ARG A 131 -45.00 25.54 -5.82
N LYS A 132 -44.76 25.16 -4.56
CA LYS A 132 -45.53 25.65 -3.40
C LYS A 132 -45.45 27.17 -3.27
N ARG A 133 -44.27 27.75 -3.48
CA ARG A 133 -44.07 29.20 -3.45
C ARG A 133 -44.87 29.89 -4.57
N ILE A 134 -44.74 29.43 -5.82
CA ILE A 134 -45.45 29.99 -6.97
C ILE A 134 -46.98 29.89 -6.76
N CYS A 135 -47.47 28.75 -6.28
CA CYS A 135 -48.89 28.55 -5.98
C CYS A 135 -49.40 29.61 -5.00
N ARG A 136 -48.65 29.86 -3.90
CA ARG A 136 -49.00 30.90 -2.93
C ARG A 136 -48.93 32.31 -3.50
N GLU A 137 -47.89 32.64 -4.28
CA GLU A 137 -47.78 33.97 -4.92
C GLU A 137 -48.93 34.25 -5.89
N ILE A 138 -49.33 33.25 -6.69
CA ILE A 138 -50.50 33.35 -7.58
C ILE A 138 -51.78 33.47 -6.76
N TRP A 139 -51.91 32.67 -5.71
CA TRP A 139 -53.07 32.69 -4.82
C TRP A 139 -53.28 34.06 -4.18
N GLU A 140 -52.24 34.66 -3.61
CA GLU A 140 -52.34 35.98 -3.00
C GLU A 140 -52.83 37.02 -4.02
N ARG A 141 -52.24 37.05 -5.23
CA ARG A 141 -52.66 37.96 -6.30
C ARG A 141 -54.12 37.75 -6.74
N CYS A 142 -54.56 36.50 -6.84
CA CYS A 142 -55.96 36.20 -7.16
C CYS A 142 -56.89 36.62 -6.01
N SER A 143 -56.47 36.42 -4.77
CA SER A 143 -57.25 36.72 -3.57
C SER A 143 -57.46 38.22 -3.35
N GLU A 144 -56.52 39.07 -3.79
CA GLU A 144 -56.63 40.54 -3.73
C GLU A 144 -57.83 41.06 -4.53
N VAL A 145 -58.20 40.38 -5.62
CA VAL A 145 -59.25 40.76 -6.57
C VAL A 145 -60.62 40.13 -6.23
N LEU A 146 -60.70 39.24 -5.23
CA LEU A 146 -61.95 38.61 -4.82
C LEU A 146 -62.98 39.63 -4.29
N LEU A 147 -64.27 39.27 -4.30
CA LEU A 147 -65.33 40.09 -3.69
C LEU A 147 -65.11 40.16 -2.17
N GLU A 148 -65.45 41.27 -1.50
CA GLU A 148 -65.18 41.49 -0.06
C GLU A 148 -65.64 40.31 0.82
N GLY A 149 -66.80 39.71 0.51
CA GLY A 149 -67.31 38.54 1.24
C GLY A 149 -66.47 37.25 1.11
N MET A 150 -65.56 37.18 0.13
CA MET A 150 -64.62 36.07 -0.07
C MET A 150 -63.17 36.42 0.32
N LYS A 151 -62.89 37.68 0.70
CA LYS A 151 -61.54 38.10 1.11
C LYS A 151 -61.16 37.62 2.52
N GLU A 152 -62.16 37.36 3.35
CA GLU A 152 -61.99 36.99 4.76
C GLU A 152 -61.86 35.46 4.96
N GLY A 153 -61.21 35.08 6.06
CA GLY A 153 -60.49 33.81 6.23
C GLY A 153 -61.22 32.53 5.83
N GLU A 154 -62.52 32.42 6.13
CA GLU A 154 -63.32 31.22 5.78
C GLU A 154 -63.56 31.13 4.27
N GLY A 155 -63.95 32.23 3.62
CA GLY A 155 -64.19 32.25 2.17
C GLY A 155 -62.91 31.98 1.37
N ARG A 156 -61.75 32.47 1.83
CA ARG A 156 -60.45 32.16 1.21
C ARG A 156 -60.10 30.67 1.36
N GLN A 157 -60.29 30.11 2.56
CA GLN A 157 -59.96 28.71 2.83
C GLN A 157 -60.89 27.75 2.07
N GLU A 158 -62.19 28.02 2.04
CA GLU A 158 -63.17 27.24 1.27
C GLU A 158 -62.82 27.22 -0.22
N LEU A 159 -62.42 28.38 -0.77
CA LEU A 159 -62.04 28.50 -2.17
C LEU A 159 -60.73 27.74 -2.45
N TRP A 160 -59.76 27.78 -1.53
CA TRP A 160 -58.53 26.98 -1.60
C TRP A 160 -58.81 25.48 -1.62
N GLU A 161 -59.67 25.00 -0.72
CA GLU A 161 -60.08 23.59 -0.64
C GLU A 161 -60.91 23.15 -1.86
N SER A 162 -61.81 24.01 -2.35
CA SER A 162 -62.63 23.74 -3.54
C SER A 162 -61.80 23.58 -4.83
N LEU A 163 -60.63 24.22 -4.88
CA LEU A 163 -59.67 24.07 -5.98
C LEU A 163 -58.81 22.80 -5.86
N GLY A 164 -59.03 21.99 -4.82
CA GLY A 164 -58.28 20.76 -4.55
C GLY A 164 -56.87 21.02 -4.03
N LEU A 165 -56.62 22.20 -3.44
CA LEU A 165 -55.31 22.54 -2.89
C LEU A 165 -55.22 22.04 -1.45
N GLU A 166 -54.30 21.10 -1.21
CA GLU A 166 -54.05 20.53 0.11
C GLU A 166 -52.91 21.27 0.84
N GLY A 167 -53.08 21.50 2.14
CA GLY A 167 -52.09 22.13 3.02
C GLY A 167 -52.60 23.45 3.62
N ARG A 168 -51.91 23.92 4.68
CA ARG A 168 -52.13 25.27 5.21
C ARG A 168 -51.47 26.29 4.28
N LEU A 169 -52.14 27.42 4.07
CA LEU A 169 -51.57 28.63 3.46
C LEU A 169 -50.23 29.00 4.11
#